data_AF-A0A7J4UK31-F1
#
_entry.id   AF-A0A7J4UK31-F1
#
_cell.length_a   1.000
_cell.length_b   1.000
_cell.length_c   1.000
_cell.angle_alpha   90.00
_cell.angle_beta   90.00
_cell.angle_gamma   90.00
#
_symmetry.space_group_name_H-M   'P 1'
#
loop_
_entity.id
_entity.type
_entity.pdbx_description
1 polymer ?
#
loop_
_entity_poly.entity_id
_entity_poly.type
_entity_poly.pdbx_seq_one_letter_code
_entity_poly.pdbx_strand_id
1 'polypeptide(L)'
;MTKDLTIRNSTAEFLIFQSQAKEDSIEVKFADGTVWLSQKMIAKLFDKGRSTITEHILSIYESAELNENSTCRNFRLVQKEGNRDVKRDIDFYNLDVIISVGYRVNSKKATQFRIWATHVIRHFALKGYVLDKKRLENGSFLNENYFDELLAEIREIRLSERHFYQKITDIYATSLDYNKDSKSTKDFFKKVQNKLHFAIHKHTAPELIMKRADSTKESMGLTSWKNAPKGKIIKTDVSIAKNYLTKSELESLGRIVSAYLDLAEERAKRKIPMTMEDWAKRVDLFLEFDERDILENAGTITAAIAKEFAESEFEKYRIIQDRLFESDFDRLLIQTSKDGEMN
;
A
#
# COMPACT_ATOMS: atom_id res chain seq x y z
N MET A 1 26.27 26.53 13.81
CA MET A 1 25.67 25.81 14.95
C MET A 1 24.62 24.86 14.41
N THR A 2 25.01 23.62 14.15
CA THR A 2 24.09 22.53 13.82
C THR A 2 23.21 22.26 15.04
N LYS A 3 21.92 22.57 14.96
CA LYS A 3 20.95 22.11 15.96
C LYS A 3 20.93 20.59 15.89
N ASP A 4 21.39 19.92 16.93
CA ASP A 4 21.16 18.48 17.11
C ASP A 4 19.65 18.25 17.11
N LEU A 5 19.16 17.69 16.01
CA LEU A 5 17.76 17.30 15.86
C LEU A 5 17.55 16.06 16.73
N THR A 6 16.91 16.23 17.89
CA THR A 6 16.41 15.12 18.70
C THR A 6 15.21 14.49 17.98
N ILE A 7 15.43 13.41 17.26
CA ILE A 7 14.41 12.76 16.42
C ILE A 7 13.61 11.76 17.27
N ARG A 8 12.28 11.93 17.33
CA ARG A 8 11.34 11.04 18.05
C ARG A 8 10.63 10.13 17.05
N ASN A 9 11.04 8.86 16.97
CA ASN A 9 10.46 7.79 16.12
C ASN A 9 9.42 6.95 16.91
N SER A 10 8.54 6.15 16.27
CA SER A 10 7.55 5.25 16.92
C SER A 10 8.18 4.18 17.82
N THR A 11 9.37 3.67 17.51
CA THR A 11 10.13 2.85 18.47
C THR A 11 10.57 3.74 19.63
N ALA A 12 11.02 4.97 19.33
CA ALA A 12 11.38 5.98 20.33
C ALA A 12 10.20 6.48 21.16
N GLU A 13 8.95 6.40 20.70
CA GLU A 13 7.77 6.71 21.51
C GLU A 13 7.38 5.54 22.41
N PHE A 14 7.67 4.30 22.03
CA PHE A 14 7.76 3.20 23.00
C PHE A 14 8.94 3.42 23.99
N LEU A 15 10.08 3.97 23.55
CA LEU A 15 11.19 4.40 24.43
C LEU A 15 10.78 5.56 25.36
N ILE A 16 9.93 6.48 24.90
CA ILE A 16 9.44 7.68 25.62
C ILE A 16 8.23 7.32 26.51
N PHE A 17 7.45 6.30 26.19
CA PHE A 17 6.39 5.80 27.08
C PHE A 17 6.99 5.31 28.41
N GLN A 18 8.24 4.84 28.41
CA GLN A 18 9.00 4.62 29.65
C GLN A 18 9.65 5.89 30.23
N SER A 19 9.96 6.91 29.44
CA SER A 19 10.56 8.16 29.95
C SER A 19 9.56 9.06 30.69
N GLN A 20 8.26 8.73 30.68
CA GLN A 20 7.28 9.37 31.57
C GLN A 20 7.51 8.99 33.05
N ALA A 21 8.33 7.96 33.32
CA ALA A 21 8.95 7.74 34.63
C ALA A 21 10.32 8.45 34.66
N LYS A 22 10.29 9.78 34.78
CA LYS A 22 11.38 10.73 35.14
C LYS A 22 12.85 10.33 34.87
N GLU A 23 13.54 11.27 34.21
CA GLU A 23 15.02 11.44 34.12
C GLU A 23 15.76 10.50 33.16
N ASP A 24 15.79 10.90 31.88
CA ASP A 24 16.93 10.87 30.95
C ASP A 24 16.48 10.49 29.53
N SER A 25 16.49 11.45 28.61
CA SER A 25 16.23 11.20 27.19
C SER A 25 17.31 10.32 26.57
N ILE A 26 16.91 9.18 25.98
CA ILE A 26 17.78 8.41 25.08
C ILE A 26 17.87 9.20 23.78
N GLU A 27 19.06 9.66 23.40
CA GLU A 27 19.28 10.26 22.08
C GLU A 27 19.20 9.18 21.00
N VAL A 28 18.34 9.39 20.01
CA VAL A 28 18.09 8.44 18.92
C VAL A 28 18.55 9.07 17.61
N LYS A 29 19.36 8.34 16.83
CA LYS A 29 19.71 8.77 15.47
C LYS A 29 18.73 8.20 14.47
N PHE A 30 18.34 9.00 13.49
CA PHE A 30 17.54 8.56 12.35
C PHE A 30 18.34 8.82 11.08
N ALA A 31 18.58 7.75 10.31
CA ALA A 31 19.34 7.79 9.08
C ALA A 31 18.85 6.66 8.17
N ASP A 32 18.80 6.92 6.86
CA ASP A 32 18.40 5.95 5.84
C ASP A 32 17.02 5.31 6.12
N GLY A 33 16.07 6.11 6.62
CA GLY A 33 14.70 5.66 6.90
C GLY A 33 14.53 4.80 8.14
N THR A 34 15.59 4.54 8.91
CA THR A 34 15.54 3.69 10.11
C THR A 34 16.16 4.34 11.34
N VAL A 35 15.90 3.73 12.50
CA VAL A 35 16.43 4.13 13.80
C VAL A 35 17.75 3.45 14.06
N TRP A 36 18.70 4.21 14.58
CA TRP A 36 20.03 3.75 14.95
C TRP A 36 20.32 4.07 16.42
N LEU A 37 20.78 3.08 17.18
CA LEU A 37 21.21 3.23 18.56
C LEU A 37 22.63 2.69 18.76
N SER A 38 23.42 3.39 19.57
CA SER A 38 24.68 2.83 20.06
C SER A 38 24.43 1.70 21.04
N GLN A 39 25.40 0.82 21.21
CA GLN A 39 25.34 -0.27 22.19
C GLN A 39 24.99 0.21 23.61
N LYS A 40 25.55 1.36 24.02
CA LYS A 40 25.28 2.00 25.32
C LYS A 40 23.82 2.42 25.46
N MET A 41 23.22 2.90 24.38
CA MET A 41 21.81 3.30 24.35
C MET A 41 20.89 2.09 24.40
N ILE A 42 21.22 1.00 23.70
CA ILE A 42 20.48 -0.27 23.75
C ILE A 42 20.50 -0.84 25.18
N ALA A 43 21.66 -0.79 25.83
CA ALA A 43 21.82 -1.19 27.23
C ALA A 43 20.90 -0.39 28.18
N LYS A 44 20.83 0.94 28.00
CA LYS A 44 19.95 1.82 28.79
C LYS A 44 18.46 1.56 28.49
N LEU A 45 18.13 1.34 27.22
CA LEU A 45 16.80 1.01 26.74
C LEU A 45 16.29 -0.27 27.42
N PHE A 46 17.06 -1.34 27.43
CA PHE A 46 16.62 -2.61 28.00
C PHE A 46 17.02 -2.83 29.45
N ASP A 47 17.57 -1.82 30.13
CA ASP A 47 18.02 -1.90 31.53
C ASP A 47 18.93 -3.10 31.78
N LYS A 48 20.02 -3.15 31.01
CA LYS A 48 21.05 -4.19 31.09
C LYS A 48 22.46 -3.62 31.00
N GLY A 49 23.41 -4.44 31.41
CA GLY A 49 24.83 -4.14 31.23
C GLY A 49 25.22 -4.15 29.75
N ARG A 50 26.20 -3.30 29.41
CA ARG A 50 26.74 -3.22 28.03
C ARG A 50 27.28 -4.58 27.56
N SER A 51 27.97 -5.33 28.42
CA SER A 51 28.50 -6.66 28.11
C SER A 51 27.42 -7.64 27.65
N THR A 52 26.29 -7.69 28.37
CA THR A 52 25.14 -8.53 27.99
C THR A 52 24.57 -8.16 26.62
N ILE A 53 24.54 -6.86 26.30
CA ILE A 53 24.14 -6.43 24.95
C ILE A 53 25.18 -6.86 23.91
N THR A 54 26.49 -6.79 24.21
CA THR A 54 27.54 -7.31 23.30
C THR A 54 27.29 -8.78 22.99
N GLU A 55 27.09 -9.59 24.03
CA GLU A 55 26.90 -11.03 23.91
C GLU A 55 25.68 -11.36 23.03
N HIS A 56 24.57 -10.64 23.21
CA HIS A 56 23.39 -10.84 22.37
C HIS A 56 23.61 -10.41 20.92
N ILE A 57 24.31 -9.30 20.66
CA ILE A 57 24.62 -8.84 19.30
C ILE A 57 25.56 -9.83 18.59
N LEU A 58 26.61 -10.29 19.27
CA LEU A 58 27.51 -11.31 18.73
C LEU A 58 26.75 -12.59 18.40
N SER A 59 25.91 -13.07 19.32
CA SER A 59 25.08 -14.26 19.09
C SER A 59 24.12 -14.10 17.89
N ILE A 60 23.56 -12.90 17.67
CA ILE A 60 22.71 -12.59 16.50
C ILE A 60 23.48 -12.80 15.19
N TYR A 61 24.73 -12.32 15.13
CA TYR A 61 25.57 -12.42 13.94
C TYR A 61 26.14 -13.83 13.76
N GLU A 62 26.55 -14.50 14.84
CA GLU A 62 27.00 -15.89 14.82
C GLU A 62 25.90 -16.85 14.37
N SER A 63 24.65 -16.62 14.76
CA SER A 63 23.51 -17.41 14.30
C SER A 63 23.02 -17.03 12.90
N ALA A 64 23.68 -16.08 12.24
CA ALA A 64 23.28 -15.52 10.94
C ALA A 64 21.80 -15.03 10.91
N GLU A 65 21.26 -14.59 12.05
CA GLU A 65 19.89 -14.04 12.10
C GLU A 65 19.84 -12.69 11.37
N LEU A 66 20.90 -11.89 11.53
CA LEU A 66 21.09 -10.63 10.84
C LEU A 66 22.49 -10.55 10.24
N ASN A 67 22.64 -9.79 9.16
CA ASN A 67 23.95 -9.52 8.56
C ASN A 67 24.55 -8.25 9.18
N GLU A 68 25.78 -8.33 9.69
CA GLU A 68 26.46 -7.21 10.34
C GLU A 68 26.65 -6.02 9.39
N ASN A 69 27.03 -6.25 8.13
CA ASN A 69 27.31 -5.19 7.16
C ASN A 69 26.07 -4.34 6.82
N SER A 70 24.86 -4.90 6.95
CA SER A 70 23.60 -4.18 6.69
C SER A 70 22.95 -3.60 7.94
N THR A 71 23.39 -4.01 9.14
CA THR A 71 22.72 -3.66 10.41
C THR A 71 23.60 -2.91 11.41
N CYS A 72 24.91 -2.85 11.17
CA CYS A 72 25.89 -2.11 11.96
C CYS A 72 26.53 -1.01 11.09
N ARG A 73 26.69 0.19 11.66
CA ARG A 73 27.37 1.30 10.98
C ARG A 73 28.15 2.16 11.98
N ASN A 74 29.35 2.57 11.56
CA ASN A 74 30.16 3.51 12.31
C ASN A 74 29.66 4.95 12.11
N PHE A 75 29.34 5.62 13.22
CA PHE A 75 29.04 7.06 13.23
C PHE A 75 30.10 7.81 14.01
N ARG A 76 30.62 8.88 13.41
CA ARG A 76 31.50 9.81 14.10
C ARG A 76 30.71 10.68 15.05
N LEU A 77 31.08 10.65 16.32
CA LEU A 77 30.52 11.50 17.38
C LEU A 77 31.60 12.42 17.93
N VAL A 78 31.23 13.68 18.13
CA VAL A 78 32.05 14.66 18.85
C VAL A 78 31.53 14.69 20.28
N GLN A 79 32.34 14.27 21.23
CA GLN A 79 32.02 14.35 22.65
C GLN A 79 32.90 15.40 23.30
N LYS A 80 32.30 16.28 24.10
CA LYS A 80 33.02 17.30 24.86
C LYS A 80 33.49 16.71 26.19
N GLU A 81 34.79 16.49 26.33
CA GLU A 81 35.41 15.97 27.55
C GLU A 81 36.23 17.11 28.20
N GLY A 82 35.66 17.74 29.23
CA GLY A 82 36.21 18.96 29.82
C GLY A 82 36.20 20.12 28.83
N ASN A 83 37.39 20.67 28.52
CA ASN A 83 37.57 21.76 27.55
C ASN A 83 37.93 21.27 26.13
N ARG A 84 37.93 19.97 25.85
CA ARG A 84 38.36 19.42 24.55
C ARG A 84 37.22 18.69 23.84
N ASP A 85 37.13 18.90 22.54
CA ASP A 85 36.25 18.14 21.66
C ASP A 85 36.99 16.89 21.17
N VAL A 86 36.52 15.72 21.58
CA VAL A 86 37.09 14.42 21.22
C VAL A 86 36.19 13.75 20.20
N LYS A 87 36.76 13.41 19.03
CA LYS A 87 36.07 12.65 17.97
C LYS A 87 36.27 11.16 18.21
N ARG A 88 35.18 10.40 18.28
CA ARG A 88 35.21 8.94 18.34
C ARG A 88 34.29 8.37 17.26
N ASP A 89 34.75 7.32 16.60
CA ASP A 89 33.92 6.50 15.73
C ASP A 89 33.28 5.43 16.62
N ILE A 90 31.95 5.37 16.62
CA ILE A 90 31.15 4.51 17.49
C ILE A 90 30.20 3.70 16.62
N ASP A 91 30.12 2.40 16.88
CA ASP A 91 29.17 1.51 16.24
C ASP A 91 27.73 1.81 16.69
N PHE A 92 26.85 1.92 15.71
CA PHE A 92 25.40 1.98 15.89
C PHE A 92 24.76 0.80 15.20
N TYR A 93 23.67 0.34 15.81
CA TYR A 93 22.88 -0.77 15.33
C TYR A 93 21.48 -0.29 14.95
N ASN A 94 20.99 -0.82 13.84
CA ASN A 94 19.69 -0.44 13.28
C ASN A 94 18.52 -1.02 14.09
N LEU A 95 17.29 -0.71 13.66
CA LEU A 95 16.06 -1.16 14.31
C LEU A 95 15.97 -2.69 14.44
N ASP A 96 16.44 -3.46 13.47
CA ASP A 96 16.34 -4.92 13.48
C ASP A 96 17.14 -5.52 14.64
N VAL A 97 18.39 -5.08 14.82
CA VAL A 97 19.23 -5.51 15.95
C VAL A 97 18.60 -5.11 17.28
N ILE A 98 18.04 -3.90 17.37
CA ILE A 98 17.36 -3.42 18.59
C ILE A 98 16.18 -4.32 18.94
N ILE A 99 15.36 -4.71 17.95
CA ILE A 99 14.24 -5.63 18.13
C ILE A 99 14.75 -7.01 18.58
N SER A 100 15.72 -7.59 17.87
CA SER A 100 16.30 -8.90 18.17
C SER A 100 16.88 -8.98 19.58
N VAL A 101 17.59 -7.94 20.02
CA VAL A 101 18.09 -7.84 21.39
C VAL A 101 16.95 -7.74 22.40
N GLY A 102 15.90 -6.95 22.11
CA GLY A 102 14.72 -6.83 22.98
C GLY A 102 13.98 -8.15 23.24
N TYR A 103 14.03 -9.09 22.30
CA TYR A 103 13.49 -10.43 22.47
C TYR A 103 14.40 -11.36 23.29
N ARG A 104 15.72 -11.19 23.23
CA ARG A 104 16.71 -12.02 23.95
C ARG A 104 16.94 -11.57 25.39
N VAL A 105 16.81 -10.28 25.66
CA VAL A 105 17.11 -9.71 26.97
C VAL A 105 16.04 -10.03 28.02
N ASN A 106 16.49 -10.47 29.20
CA ASN A 106 15.63 -10.70 30.35
C ASN A 106 15.61 -9.49 31.32
N SER A 107 14.76 -8.48 31.06
CA SER A 107 14.50 -7.36 31.97
C SER A 107 13.03 -6.99 31.99
N LYS A 108 12.59 -6.22 33.00
CA LYS A 108 11.24 -5.66 33.05
C LYS A 108 10.96 -4.80 31.80
N LYS A 109 11.94 -4.01 31.34
CA LYS A 109 11.81 -3.18 30.14
C LYS A 109 11.65 -4.01 28.87
N ALA A 110 12.44 -5.08 28.73
CA ALA A 110 12.35 -6.00 27.61
C ALA A 110 11.03 -6.78 27.62
N THR A 111 10.50 -7.14 28.80
CA THR A 111 9.16 -7.73 28.93
C THR A 111 8.07 -6.78 28.44
N GLN A 112 8.11 -5.50 28.82
CA GLN A 112 7.16 -4.50 28.31
C GLN A 112 7.27 -4.32 26.79
N PHE A 113 8.50 -4.32 26.27
CA PHE A 113 8.75 -4.28 24.82
C PHE A 113 8.09 -5.45 24.10
N ARG A 114 8.26 -6.67 24.60
CA ARG A 114 7.63 -7.86 24.02
C ARG A 114 6.11 -7.84 24.12
N ILE A 115 5.53 -7.34 25.21
CA ILE A 115 4.08 -7.17 25.35
C ILE A 115 3.55 -6.22 24.26
N TRP A 116 4.21 -5.08 24.08
CA TRP A 116 3.87 -4.13 23.03
C TRP A 116 4.03 -4.71 21.62
N ALA A 117 5.16 -5.34 21.33
CA ALA A 117 5.41 -5.94 20.02
C ALA A 117 4.38 -7.05 19.70
N THR A 118 4.03 -7.87 20.70
CA THR A 118 2.99 -8.89 20.56
C THR A 118 1.62 -8.26 20.29
N HIS A 119 1.30 -7.13 20.92
CA HIS A 119 0.08 -6.39 20.64
C HIS A 119 0.04 -5.88 19.19
N VAL A 120 1.15 -5.32 18.69
CA VAL A 120 1.29 -4.87 17.29
C VAL A 120 1.09 -6.03 16.33
N ILE A 121 1.80 -7.15 16.54
CA ILE A 121 1.69 -8.36 15.71
C ILE A 121 0.26 -8.91 15.73
N ARG A 122 -0.36 -8.99 16.91
CA ARG A 122 -1.75 -9.45 17.06
C ARG A 122 -2.73 -8.52 16.32
N HIS A 123 -2.56 -7.21 16.45
CA HIS A 123 -3.41 -6.24 15.74
C HIS A 123 -3.28 -6.38 14.23
N PHE A 124 -2.05 -6.51 13.73
CA PHE A 124 -1.79 -6.77 12.33
C PHE A 124 -2.42 -8.09 11.87
N ALA A 125 -2.23 -9.17 12.63
CA ALA A 125 -2.79 -10.49 12.29
C ALA A 125 -4.33 -10.51 12.27
N LEU A 126 -5.00 -9.74 13.14
CA LEU A 126 -6.46 -9.70 13.21
C LEU A 126 -7.10 -8.70 12.23
N LYS A 127 -6.46 -7.55 12.00
CA LYS A 127 -7.04 -6.44 11.22
C LYS A 127 -6.41 -6.24 9.84
N GLY A 128 -5.23 -6.81 9.60
CA GLY A 128 -4.44 -6.62 8.38
C GLY A 128 -3.65 -5.32 8.31
N TYR A 129 -3.71 -4.46 9.34
CA TYR A 129 -2.99 -3.18 9.36
C TYR A 129 -2.69 -2.70 10.80
N VAL A 130 -1.68 -1.85 10.95
CA VAL A 130 -1.34 -1.14 12.21
C VAL A 130 -1.08 0.33 11.89
N LEU A 131 -1.74 1.23 12.62
CA LEU A 131 -1.60 2.67 12.45
C LEU A 131 -1.36 3.34 13.81
N ASP A 132 -0.35 4.19 13.87
CA ASP A 132 -0.10 5.07 15.00
C ASP A 132 -0.90 6.38 14.84
N LYS A 133 -2.15 6.36 15.30
CA LYS A 133 -3.09 7.48 15.13
C LYS A 133 -2.61 8.76 15.78
N LYS A 134 -2.05 8.68 17.00
CA LYS A 134 -1.61 9.88 17.73
C LYS A 134 -0.47 10.58 17.00
N ARG A 135 0.46 9.82 16.44
CA ARG A 135 1.54 10.40 15.63
C ARG A 135 1.04 11.02 14.34
N LEU A 136 0.05 10.38 13.68
CA LEU A 136 -0.60 10.92 12.49
C LEU A 136 -1.34 12.24 12.77
N GLU A 137 -2.09 12.31 13.86
CA GLU A 137 -2.85 13.49 14.27
C GLU A 137 -1.94 14.66 14.68
N ASN A 138 -0.80 14.37 15.29
CA ASN A 138 0.13 15.39 15.78
C ASN A 138 1.17 15.86 14.73
N GLY A 139 1.02 15.45 13.46
CA GLY A 139 1.83 15.92 12.33
C GLY A 139 3.34 15.67 12.46
N SER A 140 3.74 14.74 13.32
CA SER A 140 5.14 14.60 13.75
C SER A 140 5.87 13.50 12.98
N PHE A 141 6.90 13.90 12.23
CA PHE A 141 8.04 13.08 11.76
C PHE A 141 7.75 11.81 10.94
N LEU A 142 6.57 11.72 10.34
CA LEU A 142 6.37 10.84 9.21
C LEU A 142 6.98 11.54 7.97
N ASN A 143 7.53 10.78 7.02
CA ASN A 143 7.96 11.31 5.72
C ASN A 143 6.93 12.35 5.23
N GLU A 144 7.33 13.48 4.64
CA GLU A 144 6.39 14.52 4.18
C GLU A 144 5.27 13.92 3.31
N ASN A 145 5.60 12.83 2.60
CA ASN A 145 4.68 12.09 1.74
C ASN A 145 3.95 10.90 2.40
N TYR A 146 4.21 10.56 3.67
CA TYR A 146 3.65 9.36 4.29
C TYR A 146 2.12 9.34 4.27
N PHE A 147 1.49 10.47 4.58
CA PHE A 147 0.04 10.55 4.59
C PHE A 147 -0.53 10.42 3.18
N ASP A 148 0.13 11.02 2.20
CA ASP A 148 -0.24 10.92 0.79
C ASP A 148 -0.03 9.51 0.23
N GLU A 149 1.08 8.84 0.59
CA GLU A 149 1.38 7.44 0.27
C GLU A 149 0.34 6.51 0.89
N LEU A 150 0.02 6.66 2.18
CA LEU A 150 -1.01 5.86 2.84
C LEU A 150 -2.40 6.09 2.22
N LEU A 151 -2.75 7.33 1.89
CA LEU A 151 -3.99 7.63 1.18
C LEU A 151 -4.00 7.01 -0.23
N ALA A 152 -2.86 7.02 -0.93
CA ALA A 152 -2.74 6.39 -2.24
C ALA A 152 -2.91 4.86 -2.16
N GLU A 153 -2.28 4.20 -1.19
CA GLU A 153 -2.46 2.76 -0.94
C GLU A 153 -3.91 2.42 -0.61
N ILE A 154 -4.55 3.17 0.29
CA ILE A 154 -5.97 2.98 0.63
C ILE A 154 -6.85 3.17 -0.60
N ARG A 155 -6.55 4.17 -1.45
CA ARG A 155 -7.28 4.38 -2.71
C ARG A 155 -7.09 3.20 -3.67
N GLU A 156 -5.88 2.67 -3.81
CA GLU A 156 -5.60 1.51 -4.66
C GLU A 156 -6.35 0.26 -4.16
N ILE A 157 -6.38 0.04 -2.84
CA ILE A 157 -7.17 -1.03 -2.22
C ILE A 157 -8.67 -0.83 -2.51
N ARG A 158 -9.20 0.40 -2.37
CA ARG A 158 -10.60 0.73 -2.72
C ARG A 158 -10.89 0.53 -4.20
N LEU A 159 -9.92 0.79 -5.06
CA LEU A 159 -10.00 0.63 -6.51
C LEU A 159 -9.95 -0.84 -6.94
N SER A 160 -9.49 -1.76 -6.07
CA SER A 160 -9.64 -3.19 -6.34
C SER A 160 -11.13 -3.52 -6.58
N GLU A 161 -11.40 -4.18 -7.71
CA GLU A 161 -12.71 -4.16 -8.38
C GLU A 161 -13.86 -4.69 -7.51
N ARG A 162 -13.56 -5.61 -6.59
CA ARG A 162 -14.56 -6.17 -5.68
C ARG A 162 -15.11 -5.10 -4.73
N HIS A 163 -14.28 -4.29 -4.10
CA HIS A 163 -14.78 -3.30 -3.12
C HIS A 163 -15.33 -2.03 -3.78
N PHE A 164 -14.80 -1.68 -4.96
CA PHE A 164 -15.19 -0.47 -5.70
C PHE A 164 -16.67 -0.47 -6.11
N TYR A 165 -17.09 -1.45 -6.91
CA TYR A 165 -18.48 -1.55 -7.37
C TYR A 165 -19.42 -2.02 -6.27
N GLN A 166 -18.92 -2.75 -5.27
CA GLN A 166 -19.70 -3.11 -4.08
C GLN A 166 -20.16 -1.86 -3.33
N LYS A 167 -19.27 -0.91 -3.03
CA LYS A 167 -19.68 0.32 -2.34
C LYS A 167 -20.71 1.14 -3.10
N ILE A 168 -20.53 1.27 -4.42
CA ILE A 168 -21.51 1.92 -5.29
C ILE A 168 -22.85 1.17 -5.20
N THR A 169 -22.81 -0.16 -5.24
CA THR A 169 -24.01 -1.01 -5.10
C THR A 169 -24.67 -0.87 -3.73
N ASP A 170 -23.90 -0.79 -2.65
CA ASP A 170 -24.40 -0.69 -1.28
C ASP A 170 -25.19 0.61 -1.06
N ILE A 171 -24.70 1.73 -1.61
CA ILE A 171 -25.42 3.01 -1.57
C ILE A 171 -26.68 2.93 -2.41
N TYR A 172 -26.60 2.40 -3.63
CA TYR A 172 -27.76 2.32 -4.49
C TYR A 172 -28.79 1.29 -4.01
N ALA A 173 -28.38 0.30 -3.23
CA ALA A 173 -29.27 -0.61 -2.52
C ALA A 173 -30.12 0.09 -1.45
N THR A 174 -29.77 1.32 -1.02
CA THR A 174 -30.63 2.13 -0.14
C THR A 174 -31.74 2.86 -0.89
N SER A 175 -31.81 2.73 -2.21
CA SER A 175 -32.85 3.39 -3.01
C SER A 175 -34.21 2.73 -2.79
N LEU A 176 -35.27 3.53 -2.84
CA LEU A 176 -36.65 3.07 -2.62
C LEU A 176 -37.11 2.01 -3.63
N ASP A 177 -36.62 2.11 -4.86
CA ASP A 177 -36.96 1.28 -6.01
C ASP A 177 -35.90 0.21 -6.32
N TYR A 178 -34.94 -0.01 -5.41
CA TYR A 178 -33.90 -0.99 -5.63
C TYR A 178 -34.44 -2.42 -5.60
N ASN A 179 -34.18 -3.15 -6.69
CA ASN A 179 -34.38 -4.60 -6.75
C ASN A 179 -33.21 -5.25 -7.49
N LYS A 180 -32.44 -6.08 -6.81
CA LYS A 180 -31.22 -6.73 -7.32
C LYS A 180 -31.46 -7.56 -8.60
N ASP A 181 -32.64 -8.13 -8.74
CA ASP A 181 -32.98 -9.04 -9.85
C ASP A 181 -33.61 -8.28 -11.03
N SER A 182 -34.00 -7.02 -10.83
CA SER A 182 -34.65 -6.23 -11.86
C SER A 182 -33.70 -5.85 -12.99
N LYS A 183 -34.28 -5.79 -14.21
CA LYS A 183 -33.58 -5.30 -15.40
C LYS A 183 -33.18 -3.84 -15.26
N SER A 184 -34.05 -3.02 -14.66
CA SER A 184 -33.80 -1.59 -14.38
C SER A 184 -32.52 -1.37 -13.57
N THR A 185 -32.35 -2.11 -12.47
CA THR A 185 -31.13 -2.05 -11.63
C THR A 185 -29.87 -2.41 -12.43
N LYS A 186 -29.91 -3.51 -13.21
CA LYS A 186 -28.76 -3.95 -14.02
C LYS A 186 -28.39 -2.92 -15.09
N ASP A 187 -29.38 -2.31 -15.73
CA ASP A 187 -29.15 -1.30 -16.77
C ASP A 187 -28.66 0.02 -16.18
N PHE A 188 -29.15 0.38 -15.00
CA PHE A 188 -28.65 1.51 -14.23
C PHE A 188 -27.15 1.36 -13.91
N PHE A 189 -26.72 0.23 -13.35
CA PHE A 189 -25.30 0.01 -13.02
C PHE A 189 -24.40 0.10 -14.25
N LYS A 190 -24.85 -0.45 -15.39
CA LYS A 190 -24.15 -0.32 -16.68
C LYS A 190 -24.05 1.14 -17.13
N LYS A 191 -25.15 1.90 -17.00
CA LYS A 191 -25.19 3.33 -17.35
C LYS A 191 -24.21 4.14 -16.51
N VAL A 192 -24.23 3.95 -15.18
CA VAL A 192 -23.30 4.64 -14.26
C VAL A 192 -21.85 4.26 -14.55
N GLN A 193 -21.56 2.97 -14.75
CA GLN A 193 -20.22 2.51 -15.12
C GLN A 193 -19.74 3.20 -16.41
N ASN A 194 -20.54 3.18 -17.47
CA ASN A 194 -20.17 3.80 -18.75
C ASN A 194 -19.97 5.31 -18.63
N LYS A 195 -20.78 6.02 -17.83
CA LYS A 195 -20.60 7.45 -17.55
C LYS A 195 -19.25 7.73 -16.87
N LEU A 196 -18.89 6.94 -15.85
CA LEU A 196 -17.61 7.09 -15.15
C LEU A 196 -16.42 6.84 -16.08
N HIS A 197 -16.49 5.80 -16.91
CA HIS A 197 -15.47 5.53 -17.94
C HIS A 197 -15.36 6.68 -18.95
N PHE A 198 -16.50 7.17 -19.45
CA PHE A 198 -16.52 8.27 -20.42
C PHE A 198 -15.97 9.57 -19.85
N ALA A 199 -16.28 9.90 -18.60
CA ALA A 199 -15.78 11.11 -17.93
C ALA A 199 -14.24 11.14 -17.79
N ILE A 200 -13.59 9.97 -17.76
CA ILE A 200 -12.14 9.84 -17.63
C ILE A 200 -11.44 9.83 -18.98
N HIS A 201 -11.91 8.99 -19.90
CA HIS A 201 -11.17 8.69 -21.12
C HIS A 201 -12.00 8.82 -22.40
N LYS A 202 -13.22 9.38 -22.32
CA LYS A 202 -14.13 9.67 -23.47
C LYS A 202 -14.58 8.44 -24.27
N HIS A 203 -14.55 7.27 -23.65
CA HIS A 203 -15.06 6.03 -24.25
C HIS A 203 -15.93 5.32 -23.20
N THR A 204 -16.95 4.61 -23.63
CA THR A 204 -17.63 3.63 -22.77
C THR A 204 -16.71 2.44 -22.48
N ALA A 205 -17.06 1.61 -21.49
CA ALA A 205 -16.26 0.42 -21.17
C ALA A 205 -16.09 -0.52 -22.39
N PRO A 206 -17.14 -0.83 -23.18
CA PRO A 206 -17.00 -1.62 -24.41
C PRO A 206 -16.11 -0.96 -25.49
N GLU A 207 -16.24 0.35 -25.68
CA GLU A 207 -15.42 1.09 -26.66
C GLU A 207 -13.94 1.12 -26.28
N LEU A 208 -13.65 1.24 -24.98
CA LEU A 208 -12.28 1.18 -24.48
C LEU A 208 -11.63 -0.17 -24.78
N ILE A 209 -12.36 -1.27 -24.53
CA ILE A 209 -11.88 -2.63 -24.79
C ILE A 209 -11.58 -2.80 -26.28
N MET A 210 -12.51 -2.42 -27.17
CA MET A 210 -12.31 -2.48 -28.62
C MET A 210 -11.10 -1.68 -29.09
N LYS A 211 -10.80 -0.57 -28.43
CA LYS A 211 -9.68 0.31 -28.80
C LYS A 211 -8.33 -0.18 -28.28
N ARG A 212 -8.30 -0.85 -27.13
CA ARG A 212 -7.05 -1.16 -26.40
C ARG A 212 -6.67 -2.64 -26.41
N ALA A 213 -7.62 -3.55 -26.50
CA ALA A 213 -7.34 -4.97 -26.60
C ALA A 213 -6.65 -5.27 -27.93
N ASP A 214 -5.39 -5.69 -27.86
CA ASP A 214 -4.55 -5.89 -29.03
C ASP A 214 -3.51 -6.97 -28.76
N SER A 215 -3.65 -8.12 -29.43
CA SER A 215 -2.77 -9.29 -29.28
C SER A 215 -1.33 -9.07 -29.72
N THR A 216 -1.02 -7.97 -30.41
CA THR A 216 0.35 -7.63 -30.83
C THR A 216 1.12 -6.85 -29.76
N LYS A 217 0.42 -6.27 -28.78
CA LYS A 217 1.03 -5.51 -27.69
C LYS A 217 1.45 -6.42 -26.54
N GLU A 218 2.44 -5.95 -25.78
CA GLU A 218 2.80 -6.58 -24.51
C GLU A 218 1.57 -6.66 -23.59
N SER A 219 1.36 -7.84 -22.99
CA SER A 219 0.21 -8.11 -22.12
C SER A 219 -1.15 -7.78 -22.75
N MET A 220 -1.27 -7.83 -24.08
CA MET A 220 -2.46 -7.43 -24.85
C MET A 220 -2.91 -5.97 -24.67
N GLY A 221 -2.04 -5.10 -24.18
CA GLY A 221 -2.40 -3.74 -23.77
C GLY A 221 -3.07 -3.65 -22.40
N LEU A 222 -3.12 -4.75 -21.63
CA LEU A 222 -3.54 -4.73 -20.22
C LEU A 222 -2.45 -4.08 -19.37
N THR A 223 -2.88 -3.27 -18.41
CA THR A 223 -2.03 -2.61 -17.40
C THR A 223 -2.15 -3.29 -16.04
N SER A 224 -3.26 -3.98 -15.78
CA SER A 224 -3.49 -4.75 -14.55
C SER A 224 -4.34 -5.98 -14.84
N TRP A 225 -4.10 -7.10 -14.16
CA TRP A 225 -4.91 -8.32 -14.25
C TRP A 225 -4.74 -9.13 -12.97
N LYS A 226 -5.52 -10.21 -12.80
CA LYS A 226 -5.60 -10.94 -11.53
C LYS A 226 -4.26 -11.44 -10.99
N ASN A 227 -3.35 -11.85 -11.88
CA ASN A 227 -2.04 -12.37 -11.53
C ASN A 227 -0.89 -11.40 -11.91
N ALA A 228 -1.19 -10.12 -12.14
CA ALA A 228 -0.18 -9.14 -12.50
C ALA A 228 0.88 -8.95 -11.39
N PRO A 229 2.12 -8.55 -11.74
CA PRO A 229 2.65 -8.39 -13.10
C PRO A 229 3.29 -9.67 -13.67
N LYS A 230 3.47 -10.73 -12.87
CA LYS A 230 4.28 -11.90 -13.24
C LYS A 230 3.51 -13.15 -13.67
N GLY A 231 2.20 -13.19 -13.46
CA GLY A 231 1.37 -14.35 -13.78
C GLY A 231 0.63 -14.20 -15.10
N LYS A 232 0.13 -15.34 -15.62
CA LYS A 232 -0.61 -15.36 -16.89
C LYS A 232 -1.91 -14.57 -16.83
N ILE A 233 -2.20 -13.88 -17.93
CA ILE A 233 -3.51 -13.30 -18.24
C ILE A 233 -4.49 -14.47 -18.47
N ILE A 234 -5.66 -14.38 -17.84
CA ILE A 234 -6.75 -15.33 -18.04
C ILE A 234 -7.88 -14.69 -18.84
N LYS A 235 -8.67 -15.52 -19.51
CA LYS A 235 -9.77 -15.08 -20.38
C LYS A 235 -10.79 -14.15 -19.71
N THR A 236 -10.99 -14.28 -18.40
CA THR A 236 -11.88 -13.36 -17.66
C THR A 236 -11.32 -11.96 -17.53
N ASP A 237 -9.99 -11.78 -17.57
CA ASP A 237 -9.34 -10.49 -17.38
C ASP A 237 -9.50 -9.57 -18.61
N VAL A 238 -9.56 -10.13 -19.81
CA VAL A 238 -9.63 -9.35 -21.07
C VAL A 238 -11.00 -8.72 -21.30
N SER A 239 -12.03 -9.20 -20.62
CA SER A 239 -13.39 -8.62 -20.72
C SER A 239 -13.60 -7.42 -19.78
N ILE A 240 -12.60 -7.08 -18.97
CA ILE A 240 -12.71 -6.05 -17.93
C ILE A 240 -12.05 -4.77 -18.43
N ALA A 241 -12.85 -3.74 -18.74
CA ALA A 241 -12.37 -2.47 -19.28
C ALA A 241 -11.33 -1.78 -18.38
N LYS A 242 -11.48 -1.88 -17.06
CA LYS A 242 -10.54 -1.32 -16.07
C LYS A 242 -9.11 -1.82 -16.30
N ASN A 243 -8.94 -3.08 -16.70
CA ASN A 243 -7.63 -3.69 -16.89
C ASN A 243 -6.83 -3.07 -18.04
N TYR A 244 -7.46 -2.25 -18.87
CA TYR A 244 -6.81 -1.51 -19.96
C TYR A 244 -6.53 -0.04 -19.61
N LEU A 245 -6.87 0.42 -18.39
CA LEU A 245 -6.68 1.81 -17.98
C LEU A 245 -5.22 2.09 -17.63
N THR A 246 -4.69 3.22 -18.08
CA THR A 246 -3.38 3.68 -17.62
C THR A 246 -3.42 4.00 -16.12
N LYS A 247 -2.25 4.02 -15.46
CA LYS A 247 -2.15 4.39 -14.04
C LYS A 247 -2.83 5.75 -13.75
N SER A 248 -2.63 6.74 -14.62
CA SER A 248 -3.24 8.07 -14.49
C SER A 248 -4.77 8.06 -14.61
N GLU A 249 -5.33 7.27 -15.53
CA GLU A 249 -6.78 7.15 -15.72
C GLU A 249 -7.41 6.41 -14.55
N LEU A 250 -6.76 5.35 -14.06
CA LEU A 250 -7.22 4.57 -12.91
C LEU A 250 -7.20 5.42 -11.62
N GLU A 251 -6.16 6.22 -11.42
CA GLU A 251 -6.09 7.20 -10.33
C GLU A 251 -7.19 8.26 -10.43
N SER A 252 -7.39 8.85 -11.62
CA SER A 252 -8.43 9.84 -11.85
C SER A 252 -9.83 9.25 -11.62
N LEU A 253 -10.08 8.03 -12.11
CA LEU A 253 -11.33 7.30 -11.87
C LEU A 253 -11.58 7.09 -10.38
N GLY A 254 -10.54 6.66 -9.65
CA GLY A 254 -10.63 6.44 -8.20
C GLY A 254 -10.91 7.72 -7.42
N ARG A 255 -10.37 8.87 -7.84
CA ARG A 255 -10.64 10.18 -7.21
C ARG A 255 -12.10 10.59 -7.38
N ILE A 256 -12.62 10.55 -8.61
CA ILE A 256 -14.02 10.89 -8.92
C ILE A 256 -14.97 10.02 -8.12
N VAL A 257 -14.76 8.71 -8.15
CA VAL A 257 -15.67 7.79 -7.46
C VAL A 257 -15.58 7.95 -5.95
N SER A 258 -14.39 8.16 -5.39
CA SER A 258 -14.27 8.41 -3.94
C SER A 258 -15.05 9.68 -3.54
N ALA A 259 -14.87 10.78 -4.28
CA ALA A 259 -15.59 12.02 -4.02
C ALA A 259 -17.12 11.86 -4.15
N TYR A 260 -17.59 11.17 -5.19
CA TYR A 260 -19.01 10.90 -5.36
C TYR A 260 -19.57 10.01 -4.24
N LEU A 261 -18.86 8.95 -3.85
CA LEU A 261 -19.27 8.06 -2.76
C LEU A 261 -19.38 8.82 -1.44
N ASP A 262 -18.44 9.71 -1.12
CA ASP A 262 -18.49 10.48 0.13
C ASP A 262 -19.74 11.39 0.18
N LEU A 263 -20.10 12.03 -0.96
CA LEU A 263 -21.33 12.81 -1.09
C LEU A 263 -22.60 11.95 -0.96
N ALA A 264 -22.56 10.75 -1.54
CA ALA A 264 -23.68 9.83 -1.53
C ALA A 264 -23.90 9.19 -0.14
N GLU A 265 -22.82 8.80 0.55
CA GLU A 265 -22.84 8.31 1.94
C GLU A 265 -23.43 9.37 2.89
N GLU A 266 -23.04 10.64 2.75
CA GLU A 266 -23.59 11.72 3.58
C GLU A 266 -25.09 11.91 3.39
N ARG A 267 -25.60 11.82 2.15
CA ARG A 267 -27.03 11.90 1.88
C ARG A 267 -27.79 10.70 2.46
N ALA A 268 -27.23 9.50 2.35
CA ALA A 268 -27.79 8.31 2.94
C ALA A 268 -27.86 8.43 4.48
N LYS A 269 -26.80 8.95 5.13
CA LYS A 269 -26.79 9.22 6.58
C LYS A 269 -27.85 10.24 7.01
N ARG A 270 -28.10 11.25 6.18
CA ARG A 270 -29.18 12.24 6.38
C ARG A 270 -30.58 11.69 6.11
N LYS A 271 -30.70 10.40 5.76
CA LYS A 271 -31.98 9.71 5.48
C LYS A 271 -32.82 10.41 4.42
N ILE A 272 -32.16 11.02 3.43
CA ILE A 272 -32.85 11.63 2.30
C ILE A 272 -33.31 10.47 1.39
N PRO A 273 -34.62 10.26 1.19
CA PRO A 273 -35.12 9.20 0.33
C PRO A 273 -34.72 9.47 -1.13
N MET A 274 -34.36 8.40 -1.83
CA MET A 274 -33.75 8.46 -3.16
C MET A 274 -34.24 7.30 -4.01
N THR A 275 -34.54 7.56 -5.28
CA THR A 275 -34.68 6.52 -6.30
C THR A 275 -33.37 6.25 -7.04
N MET A 276 -33.28 5.17 -7.80
CA MET A 276 -32.13 4.92 -8.67
C MET A 276 -31.98 6.03 -9.71
N GLU A 277 -33.07 6.56 -10.27
CA GLU A 277 -33.02 7.67 -11.22
C GLU A 277 -32.53 8.98 -10.57
N ASP A 278 -32.92 9.24 -9.32
CA ASP A 278 -32.42 10.36 -8.53
C ASP A 278 -30.91 10.31 -8.35
N TRP A 279 -30.36 9.11 -8.16
CA TRP A 279 -28.94 8.88 -8.09
C TRP A 279 -28.24 9.08 -9.43
N ALA A 280 -28.82 8.61 -10.55
CA ALA A 280 -28.26 8.84 -11.90
C ALA A 280 -28.11 10.33 -12.19
N LYS A 281 -29.14 11.12 -11.90
CA LYS A 281 -29.12 12.58 -12.11
C LYS A 281 -28.05 13.28 -11.27
N ARG A 282 -27.80 12.79 -10.06
CA ARG A 282 -26.77 13.35 -9.17
C ARG A 282 -25.35 13.00 -9.62
N VAL A 283 -25.16 11.82 -10.20
CA VAL A 283 -23.87 11.50 -10.87
C VAL A 283 -23.62 12.51 -11.99
N ASP A 284 -24.63 12.82 -12.81
CA ASP A 284 -24.49 13.78 -13.90
C ASP A 284 -24.12 15.17 -13.39
N LEU A 285 -24.87 15.70 -12.41
CA LEU A 285 -24.57 16.99 -11.79
C LEU A 285 -23.17 17.04 -11.17
N PHE A 286 -22.70 15.94 -10.59
CA PHE A 286 -21.37 15.85 -10.01
C PHE A 286 -20.28 15.88 -11.09
N LEU A 287 -20.47 15.15 -12.19
CA LEU A 287 -19.53 15.15 -13.31
C LEU A 287 -19.50 16.50 -14.03
N GLU A 288 -20.65 17.16 -14.18
CA GLU A 288 -20.76 18.51 -14.75
C GLU A 288 -20.03 19.54 -13.88
N PHE A 289 -20.20 19.46 -12.56
CA PHE A 289 -19.51 20.33 -11.61
C PHE A 289 -17.98 20.16 -11.62
N ASP A 290 -17.47 18.95 -11.88
CA ASP A 290 -16.04 18.68 -12.07
C ASP A 290 -15.55 18.98 -13.50
N GLU A 291 -16.36 19.69 -14.31
CA GLU A 291 -16.09 20.09 -15.70
C GLU A 291 -15.76 18.91 -16.64
N ARG A 292 -16.46 17.78 -16.48
CA ARG A 292 -16.26 16.59 -17.31
C ARG A 292 -17.39 16.37 -18.30
N ASP A 293 -17.02 15.97 -19.51
CA ASP A 293 -18.01 15.52 -20.49
C ASP A 293 -18.81 14.33 -19.96
N ILE A 294 -20.12 14.43 -20.12
CA ILE A 294 -21.08 13.42 -19.71
C ILE A 294 -21.48 12.61 -20.93
N LEU A 295 -21.61 11.30 -20.73
CA LEU A 295 -22.13 10.43 -21.77
C LEU A 295 -23.63 10.66 -21.95
N GLU A 296 -24.01 11.27 -23.07
CA GLU A 296 -25.43 11.56 -23.41
C GLU A 296 -26.15 10.39 -24.08
N ASN A 297 -25.42 9.47 -24.71
CA ASN A 297 -25.96 8.31 -25.43
C ASN A 297 -25.49 6.97 -24.83
N ALA A 298 -25.90 5.84 -25.42
CA ALA A 298 -25.52 4.52 -24.91
C ALA A 298 -24.09 4.07 -25.31
N GLY A 299 -23.34 4.93 -26.01
CA GLY A 299 -22.16 4.54 -26.78
C GLY A 299 -22.52 3.88 -28.11
N THR A 300 -21.49 3.55 -28.87
CA THR A 300 -21.60 2.95 -30.22
C THR A 300 -21.39 1.43 -30.22
N ILE A 301 -20.78 0.88 -29.17
CA ILE A 301 -20.37 -0.53 -29.10
C ILE A 301 -21.07 -1.25 -27.96
N THR A 302 -21.59 -2.44 -28.23
CA THR A 302 -22.23 -3.28 -27.21
C THR A 302 -21.20 -4.09 -26.42
N ALA A 303 -21.54 -4.39 -25.16
CA ALA A 303 -20.68 -5.22 -24.30
C ALA A 303 -20.44 -6.64 -24.87
N ALA A 304 -21.39 -7.21 -25.61
CA ALA A 304 -21.24 -8.52 -26.23
C ALA A 304 -20.16 -8.50 -27.32
N ILE A 305 -20.21 -7.50 -28.22
CA ILE A 305 -19.24 -7.32 -29.30
C ILE A 305 -17.84 -7.09 -28.72
N ALA A 306 -17.71 -6.19 -27.73
CA ALA A 306 -16.41 -5.90 -27.12
C ALA A 306 -15.82 -7.13 -26.41
N LYS A 307 -16.67 -7.94 -25.75
CA LYS A 307 -16.26 -9.19 -25.11
C LYS A 307 -15.75 -10.20 -26.13
N GLU A 308 -16.52 -10.47 -27.18
CA GLU A 308 -16.11 -11.41 -28.23
C GLU A 308 -14.80 -10.97 -28.90
N PHE A 309 -14.66 -9.68 -29.17
CA PHE A 309 -13.42 -9.11 -29.71
C PHE A 309 -12.23 -9.35 -28.77
N ALA A 310 -12.34 -8.99 -27.50
CA ALA A 310 -11.25 -9.17 -26.53
C ALA A 310 -10.88 -10.64 -26.33
N GLU A 311 -11.87 -11.53 -26.31
CA GLU A 311 -11.63 -12.97 -26.25
C GLU A 311 -10.94 -13.49 -27.51
N SER A 312 -11.30 -12.96 -28.69
CA SER A 312 -10.63 -13.34 -29.95
C SER A 312 -9.17 -12.89 -30.00
N GLU A 313 -8.88 -11.68 -29.51
CA GLU A 313 -7.50 -11.20 -29.34
C GLU A 313 -6.75 -12.03 -28.29
N PHE A 314 -7.44 -12.48 -27.24
CA PHE A 314 -6.83 -13.33 -26.21
C PHE A 314 -6.38 -14.67 -26.77
N GLU A 315 -7.18 -15.33 -27.61
CA GLU A 315 -6.75 -16.60 -28.21
C GLU A 315 -5.52 -16.44 -29.10
N LYS A 316 -5.37 -15.30 -29.79
CA LYS A 316 -4.14 -14.98 -30.55
C LYS A 316 -2.96 -14.78 -29.62
N TYR A 317 -3.14 -13.96 -28.57
CA TYR A 317 -2.07 -13.64 -27.62
C TYR A 317 -1.67 -14.82 -26.75
N ARG A 318 -2.59 -15.73 -26.44
CA ARG A 318 -2.33 -16.91 -25.61
C ARG A 318 -1.15 -17.74 -26.13
N ILE A 319 -1.02 -17.85 -27.45
CA ILE A 319 0.10 -18.54 -28.10
C ILE A 319 1.43 -17.81 -27.83
N ILE A 320 1.42 -16.48 -27.85
CA ILE A 320 2.59 -15.65 -27.54
C ILE A 320 2.94 -15.77 -26.05
N GLN A 321 1.94 -15.64 -25.18
CA GLN A 321 2.10 -15.76 -23.73
C GLN A 321 2.64 -17.13 -23.32
N ASP A 322 2.11 -18.22 -23.88
CA ASP A 322 2.55 -19.56 -23.52
C ASP A 322 4.00 -19.85 -23.97
N ARG A 323 4.49 -19.15 -25.01
CA ARG A 323 5.90 -19.22 -25.44
C ARG A 323 6.83 -18.37 -24.59
N LEU A 324 6.38 -17.19 -24.14
CA LEU A 324 7.21 -16.23 -23.39
C LEU A 324 7.14 -16.45 -21.87
N PHE A 325 6.18 -17.22 -21.38
CA PHE A 325 6.00 -17.41 -19.96
C PHE A 325 7.04 -18.37 -19.37
N GLU A 326 7.92 -17.84 -18.54
CA GLU A 326 8.83 -18.62 -17.70
C GLU A 326 8.19 -18.91 -16.34
N SER A 327 8.05 -20.20 -16.01
CA SER A 327 7.59 -20.61 -14.69
C SER A 327 8.68 -20.44 -13.61
N ASP A 328 8.28 -20.48 -12.35
CA ASP A 328 9.24 -20.44 -11.23
C ASP A 328 10.21 -21.64 -11.27
N PHE A 329 9.78 -22.78 -11.83
CA PHE A 329 10.64 -23.93 -12.06
C PHE A 329 11.68 -23.66 -13.16
N ASP A 330 11.27 -23.04 -14.27
CA ASP A 330 12.18 -22.67 -15.36
C ASP A 330 13.23 -21.67 -14.88
N ARG A 331 12.83 -20.68 -14.07
CA ARG A 331 13.76 -19.74 -13.44
C ARG A 331 14.75 -20.43 -12.51
N LEU A 332 14.30 -21.41 -11.73
CA LEU A 332 15.15 -22.16 -10.81
C LEU A 332 16.17 -23.04 -11.54
N LEU A 333 15.82 -23.58 -12.72
CA LEU A 333 16.76 -24.27 -13.60
C LEU A 333 17.80 -23.32 -14.23
N ILE A 334 17.39 -22.11 -14.62
CA ILE A 334 18.32 -21.08 -15.13
C ILE A 334 19.28 -20.59 -14.03
N GLN A 335 18.80 -20.53 -12.79
CA GLN A 335 19.61 -20.08 -11.66
C GLN A 335 20.62 -21.15 -11.23
N THR A 336 20.21 -22.42 -11.16
CA THR A 336 21.12 -23.54 -10.84
C THR A 336 22.15 -23.82 -11.94
N SER A 337 21.82 -23.58 -13.21
CA SER A 337 22.79 -23.67 -14.31
C SER A 337 23.84 -22.54 -14.27
N LYS A 338 23.45 -21.31 -13.90
CA LYS A 338 24.39 -20.20 -13.69
C LYS A 338 25.32 -20.41 -12.49
N ASP A 339 24.83 -20.99 -11.41
CA ASP A 339 25.65 -21.30 -10.23
C ASP A 339 26.59 -22.51 -10.46
N GLY A 340 26.25 -23.39 -11.41
CA GLY A 340 27.11 -24.51 -11.83
C GLY A 340 28.26 -24.12 -12.78
N GLU A 341 28.16 -22.99 -13.48
CA GLU A 341 29.24 -22.45 -14.34
C GLU A 341 30.21 -21.52 -13.59
N MET A 342 29.87 -21.09 -12.36
CA MET A 342 30.71 -20.23 -11.52
C MET A 342 31.50 -20.97 -10.42
N ASN A 343 31.50 -22.31 -10.42
CA ASN A 343 32.28 -23.14 -9.49
C ASN A 343 33.43 -23.87 -10.18
#